data_AF-A0A2G9N0D6-F1
#
_entry.id   AF-A0A2G9N0D6-F1
#
_cell.length_a   1.000
_cell.length_b   1.000
_cell.length_c   1.000
_cell.angle_alpha   90.00
_cell.angle_beta   90.00
_cell.angle_gamma   90.00
#
_symmetry.space_group_name_H-M   'P 1'
#
loop_
_entity.id
_entity.type
_entity.pdbx_description
1 polymer ?
#
loop_
_entity_poly.entity_id
_entity_poly.type
_entity_poly.pdbx_seq_one_letter_code
_entity_poly.pdbx_strand_id
1 'polypeptide(L)'
;MATRLRKTRKLRGGRHMGWGQVGQHRASGHKGGLGIAGLHKYHFSTLLKEVPDHFGHDSTHPPHPIITRKWASVRDLDDLFSKFGKEEGGKKVIDLAAAGYDKLLGGGKVSNTYTVKITRFTASAEEKVKSVGGEVLPENG
;
A
#
# COMPACT_ATOMS: atom_id res chain seq x y z
N MET A 1 8.12 30.42 2.12
CA MET A 1 9.54 30.25 1.70
C MET A 1 10.26 31.57 1.72
N ALA A 2 11.43 31.64 2.36
CA ALA A 2 12.24 32.85 2.39
C ALA A 2 12.70 33.24 0.96
N THR A 3 12.45 34.49 0.56
CA THR A 3 12.82 35.02 -0.77
C THR A 3 14.34 35.15 -0.94
N ARG A 4 15.08 35.24 0.16
CA ARG A 4 16.54 35.41 0.21
C ARG A 4 17.31 34.27 -0.46
N LEU A 5 16.84 33.03 -0.35
CA LEU A 5 17.55 31.83 -0.85
C LEU A 5 17.18 31.46 -2.30
N ARG A 6 16.33 32.24 -2.97
CA ARG A 6 15.93 31.94 -4.35
C ARG A 6 17.07 32.23 -5.33
N LYS A 7 17.26 31.32 -6.30
CA LYS A 7 18.25 31.47 -7.38
C LYS A 7 18.16 32.82 -8.12
N THR A 8 16.96 33.40 -8.17
CA THR A 8 16.70 34.68 -8.83
C THR A 8 17.55 35.83 -8.28
N ARG A 9 17.92 35.82 -6.99
CA ARG A 9 18.76 36.88 -6.40
C ARG A 9 20.19 36.82 -6.93
N LYS A 10 20.78 35.62 -7.03
CA LYS A 10 22.13 35.40 -7.57
C LYS A 10 22.21 35.64 -9.08
N LEU A 11 21.14 35.34 -9.81
CA LEU A 11 21.09 35.46 -11.27
C LEU A 11 20.70 36.87 -11.78
N ARG A 12 20.38 37.82 -10.89
CA ARG A 12 20.18 39.23 -11.29
C ARG A 12 21.48 39.80 -11.83
N GLY A 13 21.43 40.49 -12.96
CA GLY A 13 22.60 40.95 -13.72
C GLY A 13 22.99 39.99 -14.86
N GLY A 14 22.49 38.75 -14.85
CA GLY A 14 22.54 37.86 -16.00
C GLY A 14 21.40 38.16 -17.00
N ARG A 15 21.66 38.00 -18.29
CA ARG A 15 20.69 38.31 -19.36
C ARG A 15 19.50 37.34 -19.46
N HIS A 16 19.69 36.07 -19.07
CA HIS A 16 18.75 34.98 -19.40
C HIS A 16 18.23 34.16 -18.21
N MET A 17 18.58 34.52 -16.96
CA MET A 17 18.16 33.80 -15.75
C MET A 17 18.39 32.26 -15.78
N GLY A 18 19.37 31.80 -16.56
CA GLY A 18 19.72 30.39 -16.72
C GLY A 18 19.00 29.62 -17.82
N TRP A 19 18.21 30.27 -18.69
CA TRP A 19 17.45 29.61 -19.77
C TRP A 19 18.15 29.56 -21.13
N GLY A 20 19.43 29.92 -21.19
CA GLY A 20 20.22 29.98 -22.42
C GLY A 20 19.88 31.18 -23.31
N GLN A 21 20.65 31.42 -24.36
CA GLN A 21 20.47 32.57 -25.26
C GLN A 21 19.45 32.33 -26.39
N VAL A 22 19.42 31.12 -26.95
CA VAL A 22 18.66 30.82 -28.19
C VAL A 22 17.26 30.28 -27.90
N GLY A 23 17.14 29.24 -27.07
CA GLY A 23 15.88 28.56 -26.77
C GLY A 23 14.93 29.35 -25.86
N GLN A 24 15.49 30.06 -24.86
CA GLN A 24 14.79 30.88 -23.85
C GLN A 24 13.63 30.17 -23.12
N HIS A 25 13.11 30.80 -22.08
CA HIS A 25 11.91 30.31 -21.38
C HIS A 25 10.63 30.77 -22.08
N ARG A 26 10.17 30.00 -23.07
CA ARG A 26 8.90 30.23 -23.75
C ARG A 26 7.75 29.47 -23.08
N ALA A 27 6.52 29.70 -23.55
CA ALA A 27 5.30 29.08 -23.04
C ALA A 27 5.20 27.57 -23.40
N SER A 28 3.99 27.02 -23.45
CA SER A 28 3.72 25.59 -23.64
C SER A 28 4.36 24.97 -24.88
N GLY A 29 4.58 25.74 -25.95
CA GLY A 29 5.26 25.25 -27.15
C GLY A 29 6.65 24.68 -26.87
N HIS A 30 7.43 25.31 -25.96
CA HIS A 30 8.76 24.81 -25.57
C HIS A 30 8.70 23.50 -24.78
N LYS A 31 7.56 23.20 -24.15
CA LYS A 31 7.34 21.96 -23.39
C LYS A 31 6.78 20.82 -24.24
N GLY A 32 6.43 21.09 -25.50
CA GLY A 32 5.67 20.15 -26.33
C GLY A 32 4.22 20.05 -25.86
N GLY A 33 3.56 21.18 -25.59
CA GLY A 33 2.15 21.21 -25.19
C GLY A 33 1.94 21.40 -23.69
N LEU A 34 0.68 21.26 -23.26
CA LEU A 34 0.27 21.39 -21.86
C LEU A 34 -0.07 20.01 -21.30
N GLY A 35 0.41 19.72 -20.10
CA GLY A 35 0.15 18.46 -19.41
C GLY A 35 0.73 17.25 -20.15
N ILE A 36 -0.13 16.25 -20.39
CA ILE A 36 0.22 14.93 -20.92
C ILE A 36 0.12 14.89 -22.46
N ALA A 37 0.18 16.06 -23.11
CA ALA A 37 0.08 16.15 -24.56
C ALA A 37 1.21 15.35 -25.24
N GLY A 38 0.88 14.66 -26.32
CA GLY A 38 1.88 14.05 -27.18
C GLY A 38 2.48 12.72 -26.70
N LEU A 39 1.97 12.09 -25.63
CA LEU A 39 2.48 10.79 -25.19
C LEU A 39 2.33 9.66 -26.23
N HIS A 40 1.38 9.76 -27.17
CA HIS A 40 1.28 8.85 -28.32
C HIS A 40 1.99 9.37 -29.59
N LYS A 41 2.74 10.46 -29.50
CA LYS A 41 3.38 11.14 -30.65
C LYS A 41 4.83 11.49 -30.31
N TYR A 42 5.13 12.78 -30.15
CA TYR A 42 6.49 13.29 -29.95
C TYR A 42 7.06 13.06 -28.54
N HIS A 43 6.23 12.67 -27.56
CA HIS A 43 6.67 12.23 -26.21
C HIS A 43 6.54 10.72 -26.00
N PHE A 44 6.41 9.94 -27.08
CA PHE A 44 6.23 8.49 -27.01
C PHE A 44 7.42 7.77 -26.38
N SER A 45 8.65 8.25 -26.59
CA SER A 45 9.85 7.70 -25.94
C SER A 45 9.81 7.84 -24.41
N THR A 46 9.31 8.97 -23.90
CA THR A 46 9.13 9.21 -22.46
C THR A 46 8.07 8.29 -21.89
N LEU A 47 6.94 8.11 -22.59
CA LEU A 47 5.91 7.15 -22.20
C LEU A 47 6.50 5.75 -22.03
N LEU A 48 7.22 5.25 -23.04
CA LEU A 48 7.79 3.91 -22.99
C LEU A 48 8.79 3.71 -21.84
N LYS A 49 9.50 4.77 -21.46
CA LYS A 49 10.54 4.70 -20.42
C LYS A 49 9.98 4.87 -19.01
N GLU A 50 9.09 5.84 -18.82
CA GLU A 50 8.67 6.27 -17.48
C GLU A 50 7.30 5.72 -17.09
N VAL A 51 6.38 5.58 -18.04
CA VAL A 51 4.98 5.21 -17.77
C VAL A 51 4.44 4.29 -18.89
N PRO A 52 5.00 3.08 -19.06
CA PRO A 52 4.64 2.20 -20.18
C PRO A 52 3.14 1.81 -20.17
N ASP A 53 2.56 1.63 -18.98
CA ASP A 53 1.17 1.23 -18.80
C ASP A 53 0.21 2.43 -18.73
N HIS A 54 0.62 3.61 -19.21
CA HIS A 54 -0.22 4.82 -19.17
C HIS A 54 -1.49 4.68 -20.02
N PHE A 55 -1.39 3.96 -21.15
CA PHE A 55 -2.51 3.73 -22.05
C PHE A 55 -2.92 2.26 -21.98
N GLY A 56 -4.21 2.05 -21.74
CA GLY A 56 -4.79 0.72 -21.59
C GLY A 56 -5.98 0.77 -20.63
N HIS A 57 -6.68 -0.35 -20.54
CA HIS A 57 -7.67 -0.59 -19.50
C HIS A 57 -7.25 -1.84 -18.74
N ASP A 58 -7.31 -1.76 -17.42
CA ASP A 58 -7.20 -2.94 -16.58
C ASP A 58 -8.40 -3.86 -16.78
N SER A 59 -8.30 -5.08 -16.26
CA SER A 59 -9.37 -6.08 -16.28
C SER A 59 -10.67 -5.56 -15.64
N THR A 60 -11.75 -6.32 -15.81
CA THR A 60 -13.10 -6.02 -15.30
C THR A 60 -13.08 -5.67 -13.80
N HIS A 61 -13.53 -4.46 -13.47
CA HIS A 61 -13.77 -4.04 -12.09
C HIS A 61 -15.23 -4.35 -11.70
N PRO A 62 -15.49 -5.34 -10.81
CA PRO A 62 -16.84 -5.63 -10.37
C PRO A 62 -17.39 -4.49 -9.48
N PRO A 63 -18.70 -4.20 -9.51
CA PRO A 63 -19.29 -3.10 -8.74
C PRO A 63 -19.22 -3.30 -7.21
N HIS A 64 -19.14 -4.55 -6.74
CA HIS A 64 -19.05 -4.90 -5.32
C HIS A 64 -17.88 -5.86 -5.08
N PRO A 65 -16.63 -5.37 -4.99
CA PRO A 65 -15.48 -6.20 -4.71
C PRO A 65 -15.48 -6.67 -3.24
N ILE A 66 -15.16 -7.94 -3.01
CA ILE A 66 -14.95 -8.48 -1.67
C ILE A 66 -13.54 -8.07 -1.21
N ILE A 67 -13.44 -6.87 -0.61
CA ILE A 67 -12.17 -6.32 -0.13
C ILE A 67 -11.97 -6.72 1.33
N THR A 68 -10.86 -7.42 1.62
CA THR A 68 -10.41 -7.62 3.00
C THR A 68 -9.77 -6.32 3.48
N ARG A 69 -10.37 -5.63 4.46
CA ARG A 69 -9.91 -4.30 4.90
C ARG A 69 -8.78 -4.41 5.90
N LYS A 70 -8.86 -5.39 6.79
CA LYS A 70 -7.87 -5.57 7.87
C LYS A 70 -7.54 -7.04 8.04
N TRP A 71 -6.26 -7.38 8.01
CA TRP A 71 -5.78 -8.75 8.23
C TRP A 71 -4.77 -8.79 9.36
N ALA A 72 -4.73 -9.92 10.05
CA ALA A 72 -3.72 -10.24 11.05
C ALA A 72 -2.83 -11.35 10.48
N SER A 73 -1.53 -11.31 10.79
CA SER A 73 -0.65 -12.45 10.52
C SER A 73 -0.49 -13.31 11.77
N VAL A 74 -0.20 -14.59 11.57
CA VAL A 74 0.13 -15.53 12.65
C VAL A 74 1.25 -14.98 13.56
N ARG A 75 2.26 -14.29 13.01
CA ARG A 75 3.31 -13.60 13.78
C ARG A 75 2.78 -12.60 14.82
N ASP A 76 1.71 -11.90 14.50
CA ASP A 76 1.23 -10.78 15.31
C ASP A 76 0.34 -11.25 16.46
N LEU A 77 0.08 -12.57 16.56
CA LEU A 77 -0.82 -13.14 17.57
C LEU A 77 -0.33 -12.91 19.01
N ASP A 78 0.98 -12.89 19.26
CA ASP A 78 1.53 -12.61 20.60
C ASP A 78 1.23 -11.16 21.04
N ASP A 79 1.41 -10.20 20.13
CA ASP A 79 1.12 -8.78 20.37
C ASP A 79 -0.39 -8.52 20.48
N LEU A 80 -1.19 -9.22 19.68
CA LEU A 80 -2.65 -9.13 19.71
C LEU A 80 -3.21 -9.76 20.98
N PHE A 81 -2.61 -10.85 21.47
CA PHE A 81 -2.96 -11.43 22.76
C PHE A 81 -2.70 -10.45 23.90
N SER A 82 -1.59 -9.70 23.86
CA SER A 82 -1.29 -8.72 24.91
C SER A 82 -2.31 -7.58 24.99
N LYS A 83 -3.04 -7.29 23.90
CA LYS A 83 -4.03 -6.19 23.83
C LYS A 83 -5.48 -6.65 23.96
N PHE A 84 -5.80 -7.80 23.38
CA PHE A 84 -7.17 -8.29 23.23
C PHE A 84 -7.35 -9.72 23.78
N GLY A 85 -6.29 -10.30 24.35
CA GLY A 85 -6.32 -11.65 24.89
C GLY A 85 -7.19 -11.75 26.14
N LYS A 86 -7.94 -12.84 26.20
CA LYS A 86 -8.63 -13.28 27.41
C LYS A 86 -8.10 -14.67 27.77
N GLU A 87 -7.87 -14.91 29.05
CA GLU A 87 -7.62 -16.25 29.55
C GLU A 87 -8.93 -16.80 30.10
N GLU A 88 -9.51 -17.77 29.38
CA GLU A 88 -10.69 -18.50 29.83
C GLU A 88 -10.29 -19.97 30.06
N GLY A 89 -10.39 -20.43 31.31
CA GLY A 89 -10.18 -21.84 31.66
C GLY A 89 -8.79 -22.41 31.35
N GLY A 90 -7.74 -21.59 31.37
CA GLY A 90 -6.36 -22.01 31.09
C GLY A 90 -5.99 -22.06 29.60
N LYS A 91 -6.88 -21.60 28.70
CA LYS A 91 -6.59 -21.41 27.27
C LYS A 91 -6.54 -19.92 26.93
N LYS A 92 -5.56 -19.54 26.12
CA LYS A 92 -5.38 -18.17 25.60
C LYS A 92 -6.30 -17.94 24.41
N VAL A 93 -7.41 -17.24 24.64
CA VAL A 93 -8.41 -16.96 23.60
C VAL A 93 -8.18 -15.56 23.04
N ILE A 94 -8.14 -15.46 21.71
CA ILE A 94 -8.05 -14.20 20.97
C ILE A 94 -9.28 -14.07 20.08
N ASP A 95 -10.03 -12.98 20.29
CA ASP A 95 -11.14 -12.62 19.43
C ASP A 95 -10.69 -11.56 18.41
N LEU A 96 -10.38 -12.01 17.20
CA LEU A 96 -9.92 -11.13 16.12
C LEU A 96 -11.09 -10.43 15.42
N ALA A 97 -12.27 -11.05 15.41
CA ALA A 97 -13.47 -10.46 14.84
C ALA A 97 -13.92 -9.24 15.66
N ALA A 98 -13.95 -9.35 16.99
CA ALA A 98 -14.22 -8.21 17.88
C ALA A 98 -13.16 -7.09 17.76
N ALA A 99 -11.90 -7.45 17.47
CA ALA A 99 -10.82 -6.50 17.20
C ALA A 99 -10.86 -5.89 15.77
N GLY A 100 -11.86 -6.26 14.97
CA GLY A 100 -12.14 -5.74 13.64
C GLY A 100 -11.25 -6.29 12.53
N TYR A 101 -10.67 -7.48 12.70
CA TYR A 101 -9.88 -8.16 11.68
C TYR A 101 -10.75 -9.11 10.85
N ASP A 102 -10.65 -9.00 9.53
CA ASP A 102 -11.46 -9.76 8.57
C ASP A 102 -10.80 -11.09 8.17
N LYS A 103 -9.47 -11.18 8.25
CA LYS A 103 -8.72 -12.35 7.76
C LYS A 103 -7.44 -12.64 8.54
N LEU A 104 -7.21 -13.91 8.86
CA LEU A 104 -5.95 -14.40 9.43
C LEU A 104 -5.07 -15.00 8.31
N LEU A 105 -3.83 -14.54 8.22
CA LEU A 105 -2.84 -14.98 7.24
C LEU A 105 -1.72 -15.79 7.90
N GLY A 106 -1.23 -16.82 7.21
CA GLY A 106 -0.15 -17.68 7.69
C GLY A 106 1.26 -17.07 7.69
N GLY A 107 1.38 -15.74 7.75
CA GLY A 107 2.69 -15.06 7.77
C GLY A 107 3.41 -15.24 9.11
N GLY A 108 4.65 -15.73 9.09
CA GLY A 108 5.51 -15.90 10.27
C GLY A 108 5.37 -17.24 11.00
N LYS A 109 5.78 -17.25 12.28
CA LYS A 109 5.78 -18.41 13.19
C LYS A 109 5.08 -18.01 14.49
N VAL A 110 4.47 -18.99 15.16
CA VAL A 110 3.88 -18.87 16.49
C VAL A 110 4.53 -19.89 17.40
N SER A 111 4.82 -19.48 18.62
CA SER A 111 5.37 -20.32 19.69
C SER A 111 4.31 -20.68 20.75
N ASN A 112 3.31 -19.83 20.93
CA ASN A 112 2.29 -19.98 21.96
C ASN A 112 1.01 -20.64 21.42
N THR A 113 0.31 -21.39 22.28
CA THR A 113 -1.00 -21.95 21.98
C THR A 113 -2.08 -20.87 22.05
N TYR A 114 -2.83 -20.69 20.96
CA TYR A 114 -3.94 -19.73 20.90
C TYR A 114 -5.20 -20.38 20.36
N THR A 115 -6.33 -20.02 20.95
CA THR A 115 -7.67 -20.26 20.37
C THR A 115 -8.12 -18.97 19.70
N VAL A 116 -8.11 -18.93 18.38
CA VAL A 116 -8.38 -17.71 17.59
C VAL A 116 -9.79 -17.76 17.01
N LYS A 117 -10.62 -16.77 17.31
CA LYS A 117 -11.95 -16.58 16.69
C LYS A 117 -11.83 -15.58 15.54
N ILE A 118 -12.13 -16.02 14.32
CA ILE A 118 -12.12 -15.15 13.15
C ILE A 118 -13.06 -15.65 12.05
N THR A 119 -13.52 -14.75 11.17
CA THR A 119 -14.43 -15.07 10.06
C THR A 119 -13.73 -15.77 8.88
N ARG A 120 -12.51 -15.35 8.51
CA ARG A 120 -11.75 -15.94 7.39
C ARG A 120 -10.31 -16.22 7.79
N PHE A 121 -9.76 -17.34 7.30
CA PHE A 121 -8.36 -17.69 7.51
C PHE A 121 -7.79 -18.41 6.28
N THR A 122 -6.47 -18.40 6.13
CA THR A 122 -5.78 -19.18 5.08
C THR A 122 -5.45 -20.60 5.57
N ALA A 123 -5.41 -21.59 4.68
CA ALA A 123 -5.02 -22.97 5.01
C ALA A 123 -3.66 -23.01 5.74
N SER A 124 -2.69 -22.22 5.27
CA SER A 124 -1.38 -22.08 5.92
C SER A 124 -1.42 -21.48 7.33
N ALA A 125 -2.45 -20.70 7.67
CA ALA A 125 -2.61 -20.17 9.02
C ALA A 125 -3.17 -21.25 9.94
N GLU A 126 -4.17 -21.99 9.47
CA GLU A 126 -4.77 -23.10 10.19
C GLU A 126 -3.75 -24.18 10.53
N GLU A 127 -2.94 -24.61 9.55
CA GLU A 127 -1.88 -25.61 9.77
C GLU A 127 -0.87 -25.17 10.84
N LYS A 128 -0.45 -23.90 10.80
CA LYS A 128 0.51 -23.36 11.76
C LYS A 128 -0.07 -23.26 13.17
N VAL A 129 -1.30 -22.81 13.31
CA VAL A 129 -1.96 -22.71 14.62
C VAL A 129 -2.19 -24.12 15.19
N LYS A 130 -2.63 -25.08 14.37
CA LYS A 130 -2.80 -26.48 14.77
C LYS A 130 -1.47 -27.15 15.15
N SER A 131 -0.37 -26.86 14.45
CA SER A 131 0.95 -27.44 14.77
C SER A 131 1.46 -27.08 16.16
N VAL A 132 1.04 -25.94 16.70
CA VAL A 132 1.40 -25.48 18.04
C VAL A 132 0.39 -25.98 19.08
N GLY A 133 -0.67 -26.68 18.67
CA GLY A 133 -1.76 -27.14 19.53
C GLY A 133 -2.83 -26.07 19.80
N GLY A 134 -2.87 -25.02 18.98
CA GLY A 134 -3.94 -24.03 18.97
C GLY A 134 -5.13 -24.44 18.11
N GLU A 135 -6.21 -23.68 18.21
CA GLU A 135 -7.46 -23.95 17.48
C GLU A 135 -7.95 -22.66 16.81
N VAL A 136 -8.42 -22.75 15.56
CA VAL A 136 -9.05 -21.63 14.85
C VAL A 136 -10.53 -21.92 14.77
N LEU A 137 -11.35 -21.12 15.45
CA LEU A 137 -12.79 -21.23 15.43
C LEU A 137 -13.34 -20.25 14.39
N PRO A 138 -14.01 -20.72 13.33
CA PRO A 138 -14.74 -19.84 12.45
C PRO A 138 -15.89 -19.21 13.25
N GLU A 139 -15.91 -17.88 13.34
CA GLU A 139 -17.08 -17.19 13.85
C GLU A 139 -18.14 -17.21 12.73
N ASN A 140 -18.86 -18.32 12.63
CA ASN A 140 -20.03 -18.44 11.77
C ASN A 140 -21.17 -17.70 12.48
N GLY A 141 -21.57 -16.56 11.93
CA GLY A 141 -22.91 -16.01 12.15
C GLY A 141 -23.96 -16.90 11.52
#